data_AF-A0A7X3X3Z4-F1
#
_entry.id   AF-A0A7X3X3Z4-F1
#
_cell.length_a   1.000
_cell.length_b   1.000
_cell.length_c   1.000
_cell.angle_alpha   90.00
_cell.angle_beta   90.00
_cell.angle_gamma   90.00
#
_symmetry.space_group_name_H-M   'P 1'
#
loop_
_entity.id
_entity.type
_entity.pdbx_description
1 polymer ?
#
loop_
_entity_poly.entity_id
_entity_poly.type
_entity_poly.pdbx_seq_one_letter_code
_entity_poly.pdbx_strand_id
1 'polypeptide(L)'
;MLILNAGRIGLLRAATTVTAVVLMAGCAEEPIEPDDTPPDLSGSYTLVSFYVPAAGDTLRPPAVSGTFRLEQTSVMGQEALGTMDTLSITFPGGSQNAKGTYTNRFDGSWEQEFLTGFQALGTYSVQGNTLTVVVTQPALAVSTTVWRK
;
A
#
# COMPACT_ATOMS: atom_id res chain seq x y z
N MET A 1 -15.46 -37.89 56.77
CA MET A 1 -14.10 -38.40 57.02
C MET A 1 -13.15 -37.21 57.00
N LEU A 2 -12.83 -36.69 58.19
CA LEU A 2 -11.77 -35.71 58.42
C LEU A 2 -10.44 -36.46 58.52
N ILE A 3 -9.37 -35.96 57.89
CA ILE A 3 -8.01 -36.03 58.45
C ILE A 3 -7.33 -34.68 58.19
N LEU A 4 -6.97 -34.02 59.30
CA LEU A 4 -6.09 -32.87 59.41
C LEU A 4 -4.65 -33.25 59.03
N ASN A 5 -3.88 -32.29 58.51
CA ASN A 5 -2.50 -32.19 58.97
C ASN A 5 -2.03 -30.73 59.08
N ALA A 6 -1.24 -30.48 60.11
CA ALA A 6 -1.02 -29.21 60.75
C ALA A 6 0.37 -28.62 60.48
N GLY A 7 0.46 -27.29 60.61
CA GLY A 7 1.60 -26.63 61.24
C GLY A 7 2.65 -26.04 60.31
N ARG A 8 2.75 -24.71 60.30
CA ARG A 8 3.59 -24.00 61.26
C ARG A 8 3.34 -22.49 61.22
N ILE A 9 3.21 -21.96 62.42
CA ILE A 9 3.14 -20.55 62.79
C ILE A 9 4.55 -19.95 62.62
N GLY A 10 4.63 -18.84 61.89
CA GLY A 10 5.84 -18.05 61.69
C GLY A 10 5.49 -16.58 61.61
N LEU A 11 5.43 -15.97 62.79
CA LEU A 11 5.43 -14.54 63.07
C LEU A 11 6.47 -13.81 62.18
N LEU A 12 6.16 -12.65 61.60
CA LEU A 12 6.95 -11.41 61.74
C LEU A 12 6.45 -10.26 60.82
N ARG A 13 6.19 -9.13 61.48
CA ARG A 13 6.40 -7.73 61.07
C ARG A 13 5.57 -7.20 59.90
N ALA A 14 4.55 -6.45 60.29
CA ALA A 14 4.02 -5.33 59.53
C ALA A 14 5.15 -4.42 59.04
N ALA A 15 5.28 -4.29 57.72
CA ALA A 15 5.98 -3.19 57.10
C ALA A 15 4.89 -2.33 56.43
N THR A 16 4.58 -1.21 57.07
CA THR A 16 3.73 -0.16 56.51
C THR A 16 4.48 0.47 55.36
N THR A 17 4.22 0.03 54.14
CA THR A 17 4.75 0.69 52.94
C THR A 17 3.90 1.92 52.68
N VAL A 18 4.42 3.08 53.07
CA VAL A 18 3.90 4.38 52.61
C VAL A 18 4.27 4.48 51.14
N THR A 19 3.33 4.13 50.25
CA THR A 19 3.50 4.38 48.82
C THR A 19 3.24 5.87 48.59
N ALA A 20 4.31 6.62 48.38
CA ALA A 20 4.25 7.99 47.91
C ALA A 20 3.57 8.00 46.53
N VAL A 21 2.44 8.70 46.41
CA VAL A 21 1.86 9.06 45.12
C VAL A 21 2.77 10.11 44.51
N VAL A 22 3.64 9.68 43.60
CA VAL A 22 4.35 10.61 42.72
C VAL A 22 3.37 10.98 41.60
N LEU A 23 2.79 12.18 41.71
CA LEU A 23 2.15 12.84 40.57
C LEU A 23 3.26 13.26 39.62
N MET A 24 3.71 12.31 38.77
CA MET A 24 4.48 12.67 37.59
C MET A 24 3.52 13.39 36.66
N ALA A 25 3.63 14.71 36.59
CA ALA A 25 3.22 15.47 35.42
C ALA A 25 4.14 15.04 34.24
N GLY A 26 3.98 13.81 33.80
CA GLY A 26 4.51 13.35 32.53
C GLY A 26 3.55 13.86 31.47
N CYS A 27 4.04 14.77 30.62
CA CYS A 27 3.43 15.01 29.32
C CYS A 27 3.06 13.64 28.74
N ALA A 28 1.77 13.38 28.56
CA ALA A 28 1.36 12.29 27.70
C ALA A 28 1.96 12.62 26.34
N GLU A 29 3.03 11.92 25.95
CA GLU A 29 3.41 11.85 24.56
C GLU A 29 2.17 11.35 23.84
N GLU A 30 1.51 12.23 23.08
CA GLU A 30 0.44 11.82 22.18
C GLU A 30 1.00 10.64 21.37
N PRO A 31 0.27 9.52 21.28
CA PRO A 31 0.70 8.42 20.43
C PRO A 31 1.00 9.00 19.06
N ILE A 32 2.22 8.80 18.57
CA ILE A 32 2.56 9.12 17.17
C ILE A 32 1.64 8.24 16.35
N GLU A 33 0.54 8.81 15.85
CA GLU A 33 -0.30 8.12 14.89
C GLU A 33 0.59 7.80 13.68
N PRO A 34 0.58 6.54 13.20
CA PRO A 34 1.31 6.23 11.99
C PRO A 34 0.86 7.18 10.89
N ASP A 35 1.83 7.73 10.17
CA ASP A 35 1.56 8.56 9.01
C ASP A 35 0.96 7.65 7.93
N ASP A 36 -0.37 7.53 7.93
CA ASP A 36 -1.14 6.72 6.99
C ASP A 36 -1.28 7.43 5.62
N THR A 37 -0.23 8.14 5.19
CA THR A 37 -0.22 8.80 3.89
C THR A 37 0.22 7.82 2.79
N PRO A 38 -0.43 7.83 1.62
CA PRO A 38 0.01 7.02 0.49
C PRO A 38 1.44 7.38 0.06
N PRO A 39 2.23 6.41 -0.43
CA PRO A 39 3.55 6.70 -0.96
C PRO A 39 3.46 7.63 -2.18
N ASP A 40 4.45 8.52 -2.32
CA ASP A 40 4.62 9.32 -3.55
C ASP A 40 5.08 8.42 -4.71
N LEU A 41 4.24 8.31 -5.73
CA LEU A 41 4.48 7.50 -6.91
C LEU A 41 5.07 8.30 -8.09
N SER A 42 5.37 9.59 -7.90
CA SER A 42 5.85 10.47 -8.97
C SER A 42 7.14 9.96 -9.61
N GLY A 43 7.18 9.96 -10.95
CA GLY A 43 8.36 9.57 -11.70
C GLY A 43 8.07 8.97 -13.07
N SER A 44 9.15 8.67 -13.78
CA SER A 44 9.12 7.94 -15.05
C SER A 44 9.48 6.47 -14.78
N TYR A 45 8.73 5.56 -15.38
CA TYR A 45 8.91 4.14 -15.24
C TYR A 45 9.03 3.45 -16.60
N THR A 46 9.75 2.33 -16.63
CA THR A 46 9.87 1.42 -17.77
C THR A 46 9.19 0.10 -17.47
N LEU A 47 8.52 -0.47 -18.46
CA LEU A 47 7.79 -1.73 -18.32
C LEU A 47 8.74 -2.91 -18.13
N VAL A 48 8.48 -3.72 -17.11
CA VAL A 48 9.22 -4.96 -16.80
C VAL A 48 8.44 -6.19 -17.25
N SER A 49 7.14 -6.22 -17.00
CA SER A 49 6.27 -7.30 -17.45
C SER A 49 4.83 -6.85 -17.55
N PHE A 50 4.10 -7.46 -18.47
CA PHE A 50 2.69 -7.21 -18.70
C PHE A 50 1.95 -8.54 -18.86
N TYR A 51 0.98 -8.80 -17.99
CA TYR A 51 0.13 -9.99 -18.07
C TYR A 51 -1.15 -9.67 -18.84
N VAL A 52 -1.43 -10.45 -19.89
CA VAL A 52 -2.62 -10.32 -20.73
C VAL A 52 -3.50 -11.56 -20.54
N PRO A 53 -4.56 -11.49 -19.72
CA PRO A 53 -5.32 -12.70 -19.40
C PRO A 53 -6.11 -13.25 -20.58
N ALA A 54 -6.48 -12.40 -21.56
CA ALA A 54 -7.08 -12.85 -22.81
C ALA A 54 -6.15 -13.78 -23.62
N ALA A 55 -4.83 -13.61 -23.47
CA ALA A 55 -3.82 -14.48 -24.10
C ALA A 55 -3.32 -15.59 -23.16
N GLY A 56 -3.54 -15.46 -21.85
CA GLY A 56 -3.00 -16.37 -20.84
C GLY A 56 -1.47 -16.24 -20.65
N ASP A 57 -0.85 -15.20 -21.22
CA ASP A 57 0.60 -15.04 -21.28
C ASP A 57 1.10 -13.82 -20.50
N THR A 58 2.27 -13.99 -19.88
CA THR A 58 3.05 -12.88 -19.32
C THR A 58 4.13 -12.48 -20.32
N LEU A 59 3.99 -11.29 -20.89
CA LEU A 59 4.97 -10.74 -21.80
C LEU A 59 6.10 -10.06 -21.03
N ARG A 60 7.32 -10.23 -21.52
CA ARG A 60 8.54 -9.61 -21.00
C ARG A 60 9.34 -8.99 -22.14
N PRO A 61 10.13 -7.94 -21.89
CA PRO A 61 11.06 -7.42 -22.89
C PRO A 61 11.98 -8.52 -23.47
N PRO A 62 12.28 -8.50 -24.79
CA PRO A 62 11.95 -7.44 -25.75
C PRO A 62 10.57 -7.58 -26.41
N ALA A 63 9.78 -8.61 -26.10
CA ALA A 63 8.48 -8.84 -26.75
C ALA A 63 7.43 -7.79 -26.39
N VAL A 64 7.55 -7.21 -25.19
CA VAL A 64 6.78 -6.05 -24.75
C VAL A 64 7.72 -4.94 -24.33
N SER A 65 7.34 -3.69 -24.58
CA SER A 65 8.04 -2.52 -24.09
C SER A 65 7.03 -1.45 -23.70
N GLY A 66 7.44 -0.51 -22.86
CA GLY A 66 6.56 0.58 -22.51
C GLY A 66 7.18 1.55 -21.52
N THR A 67 6.59 2.74 -21.48
CA THR A 67 6.92 3.80 -20.54
C THR A 67 5.67 4.33 -19.87
N PHE A 68 5.83 4.77 -18.64
CA PHE A 68 4.75 5.29 -17.82
C PHE A 68 5.26 6.45 -16.98
N ARG A 69 4.55 7.58 -16.99
CA ARG A 69 4.92 8.75 -16.18
C ARG A 69 3.75 9.14 -15.27
N LEU A 70 4.05 9.22 -13.98
CA LEU A 70 3.14 9.69 -12.94
C LEU A 70 3.62 11.01 -12.35
N GLU A 71 2.68 11.89 -12.06
CA GLU A 71 2.89 13.12 -11.31
C GLU A 71 1.81 13.27 -10.24
N GLN A 72 2.20 13.18 -8.97
CA GLN A 72 1.28 13.39 -7.85
C GLN A 72 0.97 14.88 -7.71
N THR A 73 -0.31 15.23 -7.62
CA THR A 73 -0.78 16.62 -7.60
C THR A 73 -1.39 17.02 -6.26
N SER A 74 -1.89 16.07 -5.46
CA SER A 74 -2.49 16.35 -4.15
C SER A 74 -2.44 15.12 -3.25
N VAL A 75 -2.41 15.36 -1.93
CA VAL A 75 -2.57 14.34 -0.88
C VAL A 75 -3.61 14.84 0.11
N MET A 76 -4.63 14.02 0.38
CA MET A 76 -5.71 14.31 1.31
C MET A 76 -5.96 13.09 2.21
N GLY A 77 -5.36 13.11 3.41
CA GLY A 77 -5.43 11.98 4.33
C GLY A 77 -4.80 10.72 3.72
N GLN A 78 -5.59 9.65 3.65
CA GLN A 78 -5.17 8.34 3.13
C GLN A 78 -5.28 8.21 1.60
N GLU A 79 -5.51 9.31 0.88
CA GLU A 79 -5.64 9.32 -0.59
C GLU A 79 -4.65 10.31 -1.23
N ALA A 80 -4.05 9.91 -2.35
CA ALA A 80 -3.21 10.75 -3.19
C ALA A 80 -3.76 10.73 -4.61
N LEU A 81 -3.86 11.93 -5.20
CA LEU A 81 -4.30 12.13 -6.58
C LEU A 81 -3.11 12.51 -7.43
N GLY A 82 -3.14 12.08 -8.69
CA GLY A 82 -2.13 12.50 -9.65
C GLY A 82 -2.57 12.34 -11.09
N THR A 83 -1.67 12.77 -11.99
CA THR A 83 -1.84 12.63 -13.44
C THR A 83 -0.97 11.50 -13.97
N MET A 84 -1.50 10.84 -14.97
CA MET A 84 -0.80 9.89 -15.79
C MET A 84 -0.49 10.57 -17.13
N ASP A 85 0.62 11.29 -17.18
CA ASP A 85 0.97 12.19 -18.29
C ASP A 85 1.20 11.43 -19.60
N THR A 86 1.71 10.20 -19.49
CA THR A 86 1.99 9.32 -20.62
C THR A 86 1.99 7.87 -20.15
N LEU A 87 1.12 7.06 -20.75
CA LEU A 87 1.22 5.60 -20.79
C LEU A 87 1.45 5.19 -22.23
N SER A 88 2.51 4.44 -22.50
CA SER A 88 2.76 3.81 -23.79
C SER A 88 3.19 2.38 -23.58
N ILE A 89 2.45 1.42 -24.12
CA ILE A 89 2.78 0.00 -24.10
C ILE A 89 2.73 -0.53 -25.53
N THR A 90 3.77 -1.23 -25.95
CA THR A 90 3.82 -1.95 -27.23
C THR A 90 3.94 -3.44 -26.94
N PHE A 91 3.09 -4.25 -27.57
CA PHE A 91 3.07 -5.71 -27.44
C PHE A 91 2.84 -6.35 -28.83
N PRO A 92 3.05 -7.66 -28.99
CA PRO A 92 2.81 -8.32 -30.28
C PRO A 92 1.36 -8.12 -30.71
N GLY A 93 1.14 -7.51 -31.87
CA GLY A 93 -0.19 -7.28 -32.42
C GLY A 93 -0.84 -5.94 -32.04
N GLY A 94 -0.18 -5.07 -31.26
CA GLY A 94 -0.75 -3.75 -30.98
C GLY A 94 0.10 -2.81 -30.12
N SER A 95 -0.42 -1.60 -29.96
CA SER A 95 0.07 -0.63 -28.99
C SER A 95 -1.09 0.04 -28.28
N GLN A 96 -0.87 0.40 -27.02
CA GLN A 96 -1.79 1.16 -26.20
C GLN A 96 -1.11 2.46 -25.79
N ASN A 97 -1.74 3.58 -26.10
CA ASN A 97 -1.31 4.89 -25.64
C ASN A 97 -2.47 5.53 -24.89
N ALA A 98 -2.19 6.04 -23.69
CA ALA A 98 -3.21 6.67 -22.88
C ALA A 98 -2.64 7.79 -22.01
N LYS A 99 -3.54 8.65 -21.56
CA LYS A 99 -3.30 9.72 -20.58
C LYS A 99 -4.51 9.76 -19.66
N GLY A 100 -4.35 10.27 -18.45
CA GLY A 100 -5.44 10.26 -17.50
C GLY A 100 -5.07 10.81 -16.13
N THR A 101 -5.89 10.46 -15.16
CA THR A 101 -5.68 10.70 -13.74
C THR A 101 -5.63 9.37 -13.01
N TYR A 102 -5.05 9.40 -11.81
CA TYR A 102 -5.09 8.28 -10.90
C TYR A 102 -5.36 8.74 -9.48
N THR A 103 -5.85 7.79 -8.68
CA THR A 103 -5.97 7.90 -7.24
C THR A 103 -5.34 6.66 -6.63
N ASN A 104 -4.34 6.85 -5.77
CA ASN A 104 -3.74 5.78 -4.98
C ASN A 104 -4.03 6.02 -3.50
N ARG A 105 -4.40 4.95 -2.80
CA ARG A 105 -4.76 5.02 -1.38
C ARG A 105 -3.77 4.25 -0.52
N PHE A 106 -3.68 4.60 0.76
CA PHE A 106 -2.73 3.99 1.68
C PHE A 106 -2.93 2.48 1.83
N ASP A 107 -4.18 2.01 1.73
CA ASP A 107 -4.55 0.59 1.78
C ASP A 107 -4.09 -0.23 0.55
N GLY A 108 -3.46 0.40 -0.44
CA GLY A 108 -3.02 -0.25 -1.67
C GLY A 108 -4.07 -0.29 -2.76
N SER A 109 -5.24 0.35 -2.60
CA SER A 109 -6.23 0.46 -3.67
C SER A 109 -5.84 1.53 -4.69
N TRP A 110 -6.21 1.28 -5.94
CA TRP A 110 -5.86 2.10 -7.11
C TRP A 110 -7.09 2.36 -7.97
N GLU A 111 -7.24 3.59 -8.42
CA GLU A 111 -8.22 3.98 -9.43
C GLU A 111 -7.51 4.77 -10.52
N GLN A 112 -7.91 4.56 -11.77
CA GLN A 112 -7.42 5.33 -12.90
C GLN A 112 -8.58 5.71 -13.81
N GLU A 113 -8.53 6.92 -14.32
CA GLU A 113 -9.48 7.42 -15.31
C GLU A 113 -8.71 7.95 -16.51
N PHE A 114 -8.90 7.34 -17.68
CA PHE A 114 -8.26 7.78 -18.90
C PHE A 114 -9.08 8.90 -19.55
N LEU A 115 -8.42 9.80 -20.29
CA LEU A 115 -9.07 10.87 -21.05
C LEU A 115 -10.07 10.36 -22.10
N THR A 116 -9.98 9.08 -22.47
CA THR A 116 -10.95 8.40 -23.34
C THR A 116 -12.27 8.07 -22.63
N GLY A 117 -12.40 8.38 -21.33
CA GLY A 117 -13.57 8.09 -20.50
C GLY A 117 -13.60 6.66 -19.94
N PHE A 118 -12.53 5.88 -20.14
CA PHE A 118 -12.42 4.56 -19.53
C PHE A 118 -11.92 4.69 -18.08
N GLN A 119 -12.59 4.02 -17.16
CA GLN A 119 -12.18 3.94 -15.77
C GLN A 119 -11.70 2.53 -15.46
N ALA A 120 -10.66 2.41 -14.63
CA ALA A 120 -10.18 1.14 -14.15
C ALA A 120 -9.90 1.17 -12.64
N LEU A 121 -10.29 0.10 -11.96
CA LEU A 121 -10.11 -0.08 -10.52
C LEU A 121 -9.19 -1.26 -10.27
N GLY A 122 -8.37 -1.18 -9.23
CA GLY A 122 -7.37 -2.20 -8.97
C GLY A 122 -6.66 -2.02 -7.63
N THR A 123 -5.51 -2.66 -7.55
CA THR A 123 -4.59 -2.53 -6.43
C THR A 123 -3.21 -2.16 -6.95
N TYR A 124 -2.41 -1.51 -6.11
CA TYR A 124 -1.01 -1.27 -6.38
C TYR A 124 -0.14 -1.75 -5.21
N SER A 125 1.13 -1.97 -5.50
CA SER A 125 2.16 -2.18 -4.49
C SER A 125 3.48 -1.62 -4.98
N VAL A 126 4.29 -1.14 -4.04
CA VAL A 126 5.64 -0.64 -4.32
C VAL A 126 6.66 -1.46 -3.53
N GLN A 127 7.66 -1.99 -4.22
CA GLN A 127 8.82 -2.64 -3.62
C GLN A 127 10.10 -2.04 -4.20
N GLY A 128 10.83 -1.27 -3.39
CA GLY A 128 11.99 -0.52 -3.84
C GLY A 128 11.61 0.43 -4.98
N ASN A 129 12.23 0.26 -6.15
CA ASN A 129 11.95 1.05 -7.35
C ASN A 129 10.92 0.41 -8.30
N THR A 130 10.20 -0.61 -7.84
CA THR A 130 9.25 -1.36 -8.66
C THR A 130 7.82 -1.07 -8.23
N LEU A 131 7.01 -0.54 -9.14
CA LEU A 131 5.57 -0.35 -9.00
C LEU A 131 4.84 -1.50 -9.70
N THR A 132 3.96 -2.19 -8.99
CA THR A 132 3.07 -3.20 -9.56
C THR A 132 1.64 -2.70 -9.48
N VAL A 133 0.94 -2.65 -10.60
CA VAL A 133 -0.49 -2.30 -10.69
C VAL A 133 -1.25 -3.51 -11.20
N VAL A 134 -2.27 -3.92 -10.46
CA VAL A 134 -3.19 -5.01 -10.82
C VAL A 134 -4.56 -4.40 -11.06
N VAL A 135 -4.98 -4.36 -12.32
CA VAL A 135 -6.30 -3.82 -12.69
C VAL A 135 -7.33 -4.93 -12.58
N THR A 136 -8.38 -4.72 -11.78
CA THR A 136 -9.45 -5.70 -11.51
C THR A 136 -10.78 -5.36 -12.18
N GLN A 137 -11.02 -4.09 -12.54
CA GLN A 137 -12.26 -3.67 -13.20
C GLN A 137 -11.98 -2.62 -14.30
N PRO A 138 -12.81 -2.55 -15.37
CA PRO A 138 -13.90 -3.48 -15.70
C PRO A 138 -13.41 -4.91 -15.92
N ALA A 139 -14.31 -5.89 -15.80
CA ALA A 139 -14.02 -7.34 -15.73
C ALA A 139 -13.34 -7.96 -16.97
N LEU A 140 -12.88 -7.14 -17.90
CA LEU A 140 -11.93 -7.56 -18.92
C LEU A 140 -10.58 -7.78 -18.23
N ALA A 141 -10.39 -9.00 -17.71
CA ALA A 141 -9.07 -9.61 -17.59
C ALA A 141 -8.14 -8.92 -16.57
N VAL A 142 -8.05 -9.45 -15.35
CA VAL A 142 -7.09 -9.05 -14.30
C VAL A 142 -5.66 -8.96 -14.87
N SER A 143 -5.19 -7.77 -15.22
CA SER A 143 -3.86 -7.57 -15.79
C SER A 143 -2.91 -7.08 -14.71
N THR A 144 -1.69 -7.61 -14.71
CA THR A 144 -0.62 -7.15 -13.82
C THR A 144 0.42 -6.44 -14.66
N THR A 145 0.67 -5.19 -14.32
CA THR A 145 1.70 -4.38 -14.96
C THR A 145 2.78 -4.05 -13.95
N VAL A 146 4.02 -4.42 -14.26
CA VAL A 146 5.18 -4.18 -13.39
C VAL A 146 6.08 -3.15 -14.05
N TRP A 147 6.42 -2.11 -13.30
CA TRP A 147 7.11 -0.92 -13.75
C TRP A 147 8.34 -0.67 -12.89
N ARG A 148 9.46 -0.26 -13.49
CA ARG A 148 10.68 0.12 -12.75
C ARG A 148 11.07 1.56 -13.05
N LYS A 149 11.32 2.34 -12.01
CA LYS A 149 11.81 3.73 -12.08
C LYS A 149 13.29 3.80 -12.45
#